data_AF-W7QFT1-F1
#
_entry.id   AF-W7QFT1-F1
#
_cell.length_a   1.000
_cell.length_b   1.000
_cell.length_c   1.000
_cell.angle_alpha   90.00
_cell.angle_beta   90.00
_cell.angle_gamma   90.00
#
_symmetry.space_group_name_H-M   'P 1'
#
loop_
_entity.id
_entity.type
_entity.pdbx_description
1 polymer ?
#
loop_
_entity_poly.entity_id
_entity_poly.type
_entity_poly.pdbx_seq_one_letter_code
_entity_poly.pdbx_strand_id
1 'polypeptide(L)' 'MTPRWAVTVRHGVLLLRYLGQERNEAWDICQQAWACLRPLLCGSCAHSPRIWFT' A
#
# COMPACT_ATOMS: atom_id res chain seq x y z
N MET A 1 -21.30 -1.84 1.67
CA MET A 1 -20.14 -2.73 1.43
C MET A 1 -18.98 -2.15 2.21
N THR A 2 -18.43 -2.88 3.18
CA THR A 2 -17.25 -2.43 3.91
C THR A 2 -16.02 -2.51 2.99
N PRO A 3 -15.19 -1.46 2.92
CA PRO A 3 -13.95 -1.52 2.16
C PRO A 3 -13.06 -2.64 2.73
N ARG A 4 -12.41 -3.41 1.85
CA ARG A 4 -11.51 -4.53 2.24
C ARG A 4 -10.12 -4.05 2.68
N TRP A 5 -9.99 -2.78 3.01
CA TRP A 5 -8.75 -2.16 3.43
C TRP A 5 -9.03 -0.95 4.33
N ALA A 6 -8.03 -0.56 5.12
CA ALA A 6 -8.07 0.61 5.99
C ALA A 6 -6.71 1.30 6.01
N VAL A 7 -6.72 2.61 6.25
CA VAL A 7 -5.50 3.43 6.39
C VAL A 7 -5.47 4.07 7.77
N THR A 8 -4.31 4.07 8.40
CA THR A 8 -4.05 4.78 9.66
C THR A 8 -2.83 5.69 9.47
N VAL A 9 -2.97 6.96 9.84
CA VAL A 9 -1.85 7.91 9.83
C VAL A 9 -1.56 8.31 11.27
N ARG A 10 -0.31 8.12 11.73
CA ARG A 10 0.10 8.49 13.08
C ARG A 10 1.57 8.90 13.09
N HIS A 11 1.86 10.07 13.67
CA HIS A 11 3.23 10.61 13.79
C HIS A 11 4.03 10.61 12.48
N GLY A 12 3.38 10.95 11.35
CA GLY A 12 4.03 10.94 10.03
C GLY A 12 4.19 9.56 9.39
N VAL A 13 3.74 8.49 10.04
CA VAL A 13 3.71 7.14 9.48
C VAL A 13 2.33 6.83 8.92
N LEU A 14 2.27 6.37 7.67
CA LEU A 14 1.06 5.85 7.04
C LEU A 14 1.10 4.33 7.03
N LEU A 15 0.09 3.70 7.63
CA LEU A 15 -0.12 2.26 7.64
C LEU A 15 -1.34 1.93 6.79
N LEU A 16 -1.14 1.18 5.70
CA LEU A 16 -2.21 0.55 4.93
C LEU A 16 -2.38 -0.89 5.41
N ARG A 17 -3.61 -1.28 5.74
CA ARG A 17 -3.97 -2.64 6.15
C ARG A 17 -5.02 -3.21 5.22
N TYR A 18 -4.73 -4.35 4.61
CA TYR A 18 -5.74 -5.17 3.93
C TYR A 18 -6.51 -6.00 4.96
N LEU A 19 -7.83 -6.09 4.79
CA LEU A 19 -8.78 -6.75 5.71
C LEU A 19 -9.47 -7.97 5.08
N GLY A 20 -9.17 -8.29 3.83
CA GLY A 20 -9.70 -9.50 3.18
C GLY A 20 -8.87 -10.74 3.45
N GLN A 21 -9.18 -11.82 2.75
CA GLN A 21 -8.54 -13.14 2.91
C GLN A 21 -7.73 -13.57 1.68
N GLU A 22 -7.82 -12.82 0.58
CA GLU A 22 -7.18 -13.19 -0.68
C GLU A 22 -5.82 -12.50 -0.82
N ARG A 23 -4.76 -13.31 -0.92
CA ARG A 23 -3.39 -12.81 -1.06
C ARG A 23 -3.20 -11.97 -2.31
N ASN A 24 -3.72 -12.44 -3.45
CA ASN A 24 -3.54 -11.75 -4.72
C ASN A 24 -4.24 -10.37 -4.69
N GLU A 25 -5.43 -10.29 -4.08
CA GLU A 25 -6.12 -9.01 -3.88
C GLU A 25 -5.34 -8.09 -2.94
N ALA A 26 -4.79 -8.62 -1.84
CA ALA A 26 -3.91 -7.87 -0.94
C ALA A 26 -2.72 -7.27 -1.70
N TRP A 27 -2.11 -8.08 -2.57
CA TRP A 27 -0.98 -7.68 -3.40
C TRP A 27 -1.35 -6.57 -4.38
N ASP A 28 -2.46 -6.72 -5.10
CA ASP A 28 -2.95 -5.72 -6.06
C ASP A 28 -3.25 -4.38 -5.39
N ILE A 29 -3.86 -4.41 -4.21
CA ILE A 29 -4.12 -3.20 -3.41
C ILE A 29 -2.80 -2.55 -2.95
N CYS A 30 -1.84 -3.33 -2.46
CA CYS A 30 -0.52 -2.82 -2.07
C CYS A 30 0.23 -2.19 -3.25
N GLN A 31 0.19 -2.81 -4.43
CA GLN A 31 0.79 -2.27 -5.65
C GLN A 31 0.16 -0.94 -6.06
N GLN A 32 -1.18 -0.88 -6.10
CA GLN A 32 -1.90 0.35 -6.45
C GLN A 32 -1.64 1.48 -5.45
N ALA A 33 -1.67 1.16 -4.15
CA ALA A 33 -1.39 2.13 -3.11
C ALA A 33 0.05 2.65 -3.20
N TRP A 34 1.03 1.78 -3.44
CA TRP A 34 2.42 2.19 -3.59
C TRP A 34 2.64 3.10 -4.81
N ALA A 35 1.97 2.78 -5.93
CA ALA A 35 2.00 3.59 -7.14
C ALA A 35 1.54 5.04 -6.89
N CYS A 36 0.52 5.21 -6.05
CA CYS A 36 -0.03 6.51 -5.68
C CYS A 36 0.81 7.22 -4.59
N LEU A 37 1.15 6.50 -3.52
CA LEU A 37 1.76 7.07 -2.32
C LEU A 37 3.22 7.45 -2.51
N ARG A 38 3.99 6.67 -3.28
CA ARG A 38 5.44 6.92 -3.41
C ARG A 38 5.77 8.25 -4.08
N PRO A 39 5.15 8.66 -5.20
CA PRO A 39 5.36 9.99 -5.76
C PRO A 39 4.99 11.11 -4.79
N LEU A 40 3.88 10.94 -4.05
CA LEU A 40 3.40 11.94 -3.10
C LEU A 40 4.31 12.09 -1.87
N LEU A 41 4.85 10.98 -1.36
CA LEU A 41 5.64 10.97 -0.13
C LEU A 41 7.15 11.14 -0.37
N CYS A 42 7.66 10.72 -1.54
CA CYS A 42 9.09 10.69 -1.85
C CYS A 42 9.48 11.57 -3.04
N GLY A 43 8.53 12.23 -3.71
CA GLY A 43 8.79 13.07 -4.89
C GLY A 43 9.39 12.31 -6.08
N SER A 44 9.31 10.98 -6.08
CA SER A 44 9.94 10.09 -7.05
C SER A 44 8.94 9.08 -7.60
N CYS A 45 9.06 8.71 -8.87
CA CYS A 45 8.20 7.71 -9.49
C CYS A 45 8.19 6.40 -8.67
N ALA A 46 7.02 5.75 -8.64
CA ALA A 46 6.90 4.46 -7.99
C ALA A 46 7.72 3.39 -8.73
N HIS A 47 8.46 2.61 -7.97
CA HIS A 47 9.21 1.43 -8.43
C HIS A 47 8.99 0.30 -7.43
N SER A 48 9.07 -0.95 -7.87
CA SER A 48 8.82 -2.08 -6.96
C SER A 48 9.86 -2.13 -5.83
N PRO A 49 9.44 -2.11 -4.54
CA PRO A 49 10.33 -2.27 -3.40
C PRO A 49 11.11 -3.58 -3.47
N ARG A 50 12.37 -3.59 -3.02
CA ARG A 50 13.17 -4.83 -2.96
C ARG A 50 12.54 -5.88 -2.05
N ILE A 51 11.91 -5.46 -0.95
CA ILE A 51 11.23 -6.34 0.02
C ILE A 51 10.05 -7.13 -0.57
N TRP A 52 9.60 -6.79 -1.78
CA TRP A 52 8.53 -7.51 -2.48
C TRP A 52 9.01 -8.74 -3.23
N PHE A 53 10.33 -8.91 -3.36
CA PHE A 53 10.95 -10.02 -4.09
C PHE A 53 11.67 -11.03 -3.17
N THR A 54 11.56 -10.85 -1.85
CA THR A 54 12.04 -11.76 -0.80
C THR A 54 10.87 -12.51 -0.19
#